data_AF-U2EVQ2-F1
#
_entry.id   AF-U2EVQ2-F1
#
_cell.length_a   1.000
_cell.length_b   1.000
_cell.length_c   1.000
_cell.angle_alpha   90.00
_cell.angle_beta   90.00
_cell.angle_gamma   90.00
#
_symmetry.space_group_name_H-M   'P 1'
#
loop_
_entity.id
_entity.type
_entity.pdbx_description
1 polymer ?
#
loop_
_entity_poly.entity_id
_entity_poly.type
_entity_poly.pdbx_seq_one_letter_code
_entity_poly.pdbx_strand_id
1 'polypeptide(L)'
;MDKIEIRDLEIFANHGVFPEETALGQKFVVSAVMYTETRPAGLTDDLSASINYGEVSHMITDFLQKNTYKLLEAAVENLAEMLLLSLPLLKKITLRIEKPWAPVGLPLKTVAVEITRGWHTAYVAFGSNMGDKKKYLDDAIQGLRDMKEIVVEKVSEYLVTEPYGDVEQDEFLNGALRVRTLLSPEELLDRLHVLEQAADRKRIIHWGPRTLDLDILFYDNEIIDTVELHVPHIDMENRDFVLKPMVEIAPYLRHPVLNLTMEQLLKKLEGKTLAV
;
A
#
# COMPACT_ATOMS: atom_id res chain seq x y z
N MET A 1 -4.81 -3.71 -18.30
CA MET A 1 -4.14 -2.42 -18.06
C MET A 1 -3.12 -2.23 -19.16
N ASP A 2 -3.07 -1.04 -19.75
CA ASP A 2 -2.13 -0.74 -20.84
C ASP A 2 -0.73 -0.49 -20.25
N LYS A 3 0.27 -0.36 -21.13
CA LYS A 3 1.65 -0.13 -20.71
C LYS A 3 2.44 0.76 -21.66
N ILE A 4 3.39 1.49 -21.08
CA ILE A 4 4.43 2.26 -21.77
C ILE A 4 5.79 1.65 -21.37
N GLU A 5 6.66 1.41 -22.33
CA GLU A 5 7.95 0.74 -22.09
C GLU A 5 9.13 1.61 -22.48
N ILE A 6 10.13 1.69 -21.59
CA ILE A 6 11.48 2.18 -21.87
C ILE A 6 12.39 0.95 -21.79
N ARG A 7 13.18 0.72 -22.84
CA ARG A 7 14.08 -0.44 -22.92
C ARG A 7 15.52 0.02 -23.07
N ASP A 8 16.38 -0.64 -22.32
CA ASP A 8 17.83 -0.53 -22.41
C ASP A 8 18.37 0.91 -22.32
N LEU A 9 17.80 1.72 -21.42
CA LEU A 9 18.28 3.08 -21.14
C LEU A 9 19.66 3.00 -20.49
N GLU A 10 20.68 3.45 -21.21
CA GLU A 10 22.07 3.41 -20.76
C GLU A 10 22.40 4.62 -19.88
N ILE A 11 22.92 4.36 -18.68
CA ILE A 11 23.23 5.40 -17.69
C ILE A 11 24.60 5.12 -17.08
N PHE A 12 25.42 6.15 -16.93
CA PHE A 12 26.68 6.05 -16.19
C PHE A 12 26.47 6.62 -14.78
N ALA A 13 26.75 5.82 -13.75
CA ALA A 13 26.50 6.16 -12.35
C ALA A 13 27.50 5.46 -11.40
N ASN A 14 27.43 5.79 -10.11
CA ASN A 14 28.45 5.43 -9.11
C ASN A 14 27.92 4.43 -8.06
N HIS A 15 27.15 3.41 -8.46
CA HIS A 15 26.64 2.38 -7.53
C HIS A 15 27.60 1.19 -7.40
N GLY A 16 27.70 0.62 -6.20
CA GLY A 16 28.56 -0.52 -5.92
C GLY A 16 29.02 -0.60 -4.47
N VAL A 17 29.53 -1.76 -4.08
CA VAL A 17 30.07 -2.00 -2.73
C VAL A 17 31.54 -1.60 -2.67
N PHE A 18 32.27 -1.76 -3.76
CA PHE A 18 33.71 -1.50 -3.80
C PHE A 18 33.98 0.00 -3.98
N PRO A 19 34.91 0.60 -3.22
CA PRO A 19 35.24 2.03 -3.33
C PRO A 19 35.60 2.48 -4.75
N GLU A 20 36.25 1.60 -5.52
CA GLU A 20 36.63 1.83 -6.91
C GLU A 20 35.41 2.01 -7.81
N GLU A 21 34.32 1.27 -7.57
CA GLU A 21 33.06 1.40 -8.32
C GLU A 21 32.40 2.75 -8.06
N THR A 22 32.43 3.20 -6.80
CA THR A 22 31.85 4.49 -6.42
C THR A 22 32.70 5.67 -6.88
N ALA A 23 34.02 5.47 -7.10
CA ALA A 23 34.93 6.52 -7.56
C ALA A 23 34.96 6.66 -9.09
N LEU A 24 35.06 5.53 -9.82
CA LEU A 24 35.19 5.53 -11.27
C LEU A 24 33.83 5.58 -11.98
N GLY A 25 32.78 5.08 -11.33
CA GLY A 25 31.48 4.86 -11.94
C GLY A 25 31.50 3.72 -12.96
N GLN A 26 30.33 3.28 -13.36
CA GLN A 26 30.16 2.25 -14.38
C GLN A 26 28.84 2.41 -15.12
N LYS A 27 28.72 1.68 -16.23
CA LYS A 27 27.49 1.62 -17.01
C LYS A 27 26.45 0.76 -16.29
N PHE A 28 25.25 1.29 -16.21
CA PHE A 28 24.01 0.60 -15.86
C PHE A 28 23.06 0.66 -17.06
N VAL A 29 22.20 -0.35 -17.17
CA VAL A 29 21.17 -0.40 -18.21
C VAL A 29 19.83 -0.57 -17.53
N VAL A 30 18.91 0.37 -17.75
CA VAL A 30 17.61 0.39 -17.08
C VAL A 30 16.50 0.12 -18.08
N SER A 31 15.61 -0.82 -17.74
CA SER A 31 14.36 -1.03 -18.45
C SER A 31 13.19 -0.80 -17.50
N ALA A 32 12.15 -0.13 -18.00
CA ALA A 32 10.96 0.22 -17.23
C ALA A 32 9.70 -0.13 -18.02
N VAL A 33 8.79 -0.86 -17.38
CA VAL A 33 7.43 -1.11 -17.88
C VAL A 33 6.46 -0.40 -16.95
N MET A 34 5.86 0.69 -17.43
CA MET A 34 4.93 1.53 -16.69
C MET A 34 3.50 1.14 -17.06
N TYR A 35 2.74 0.67 -16.09
CA TYR A 35 1.34 0.29 -16.28
C TYR A 35 0.43 1.47 -15.95
N THR A 36 -0.40 1.85 -16.92
CA THR A 36 -1.30 3.00 -16.85
C THR A 36 -2.49 2.81 -17.80
N GLU A 37 -3.45 3.73 -17.78
CA GLU A 37 -4.54 3.77 -18.75
C GLU A 37 -4.17 4.69 -19.91
N THR A 38 -4.00 4.13 -21.11
CA THR A 38 -3.60 4.92 -22.29
C THR A 38 -4.78 5.37 -23.13
N ARG A 39 -5.95 4.78 -22.91
CA ARG A 39 -7.17 5.06 -23.69
C ARG A 39 -7.57 6.54 -23.70
N PRO A 40 -7.56 7.29 -22.57
CA PRO A 40 -7.91 8.70 -22.59
C PRO A 40 -7.01 9.49 -23.55
N ALA A 41 -5.67 9.39 -23.39
CA ALA A 41 -4.70 10.02 -24.28
C ALA A 41 -4.85 9.56 -25.74
N GLY A 42 -5.11 8.28 -25.97
CA GLY A 42 -5.30 7.75 -27.33
C GLY A 42 -6.56 8.26 -28.04
N LEU A 43 -7.57 8.72 -27.30
CA LEU A 43 -8.78 9.32 -27.86
C LEU A 43 -8.66 10.83 -28.06
N THR A 44 -7.97 11.51 -27.14
CA THR A 44 -7.88 12.97 -27.11
C THR A 44 -6.64 13.54 -27.78
N ASP A 45 -5.62 12.71 -28.02
CA ASP A 45 -4.28 13.12 -28.42
C ASP A 45 -3.66 14.16 -27.45
N ASP A 46 -4.02 14.06 -26.17
CA ASP A 46 -3.56 14.96 -25.11
C ASP A 46 -2.40 14.32 -24.33
N LEU A 47 -1.23 14.95 -24.40
CA LEU A 47 -0.04 14.52 -23.67
C LEU A 47 -0.23 14.50 -22.15
N SER A 48 -1.04 15.42 -21.61
CA SER A 48 -1.29 15.51 -20.16
C SER A 48 -2.11 14.33 -19.61
N ALA A 49 -2.79 13.59 -20.49
CA ALA A 49 -3.51 12.38 -20.17
C ALA A 49 -2.64 11.11 -20.27
N SER A 50 -1.33 11.25 -20.48
CA SER A 50 -0.37 10.15 -20.60
C SER A 50 0.86 10.37 -19.73
N ILE A 51 1.68 9.32 -19.58
CA ILE A 51 2.99 9.44 -18.94
C ILE A 51 4.02 9.84 -20.01
N ASN A 52 4.71 10.96 -19.81
CA ASN A 52 5.77 11.41 -20.71
C ASN A 52 7.04 10.56 -20.52
N TYR A 53 7.28 9.60 -21.42
CA TYR A 53 8.44 8.72 -21.36
C TYR A 53 9.79 9.46 -21.46
N GLY A 54 9.83 10.64 -22.08
CA GLY A 54 11.04 11.48 -22.13
C GLY A 54 11.38 12.05 -20.76
N GLU A 55 10.39 12.63 -20.07
CA GLU A 55 10.55 13.09 -18.69
C GLU A 55 10.92 11.95 -17.75
N VAL A 56 10.26 10.79 -17.86
CA VAL A 56 10.61 9.62 -17.05
C VAL A 56 12.05 9.15 -17.30
N SER A 57 12.51 9.14 -18.55
CA SER A 57 13.89 8.77 -18.88
C SER A 57 14.90 9.72 -18.22
N HIS A 58 14.61 11.01 -18.21
CA HIS A 58 15.41 12.00 -17.49
C HIS A 58 15.35 11.80 -15.97
N MET A 59 14.17 11.56 -15.40
CA MET A 59 14.01 11.29 -13.96
C MET A 59 14.82 10.06 -13.52
N ILE A 60 14.79 8.97 -14.29
CA ILE A 60 15.58 7.75 -14.02
C ILE A 60 17.07 8.06 -14.06
N THR A 61 17.52 8.78 -15.10
CA THR A 61 18.93 9.15 -15.29
C THR A 61 19.43 10.01 -14.14
N ASP A 62 18.71 11.09 -13.84
CA ASP A 62 19.01 12.01 -12.76
C ASP A 62 19.06 11.31 -11.40
N PHE A 63 18.10 10.42 -11.15
CA PHE A 63 18.04 9.69 -9.89
C PHE A 63 19.27 8.82 -9.66
N LEU A 64 19.67 8.03 -10.67
CA LEU A 64 20.84 7.16 -10.56
C LEU A 64 22.16 7.95 -10.52
N GLN A 65 22.24 9.10 -11.17
CA GLN A 65 23.45 9.94 -11.13
C GLN A 65 23.60 10.71 -9.81
N LYS A 66 22.49 11.18 -9.22
CA LYS A 66 22.51 11.99 -7.97
C LYS A 66 22.62 11.13 -6.71
N ASN A 67 22.16 9.89 -6.76
CA ASN A 67 22.19 8.98 -5.61
C ASN A 67 23.28 7.92 -5.78
N THR A 68 23.85 7.46 -4.68
CA THR A 68 24.81 6.35 -4.68
C THR A 68 24.32 5.29 -3.71
N TYR A 69 24.23 4.06 -4.21
CA TYR A 69 23.74 2.91 -3.46
C TYR A 69 24.78 1.80 -3.52
N LYS A 70 24.89 1.04 -2.43
CA LYS A 70 25.77 -0.13 -2.37
C LYS A 70 25.22 -1.30 -3.18
N LEU A 71 23.89 -1.44 -3.18
CA LEU A 71 23.14 -2.56 -3.71
C LEU A 71 22.26 -2.11 -4.89
N LEU A 72 22.08 -2.98 -5.89
CA LEU A 72 21.16 -2.73 -7.00
C LEU A 72 19.72 -2.77 -6.53
N GLU A 73 19.42 -3.64 -5.56
CA GLU A 73 18.16 -3.80 -4.87
C GLU A 73 17.71 -2.47 -4.26
N ALA A 74 18.59 -1.80 -3.52
CA ALA A 74 18.29 -0.50 -2.94
C ALA A 74 18.08 0.56 -4.03
N ALA A 75 18.90 0.57 -5.08
CA ALA A 75 18.76 1.54 -6.17
C ALA A 75 17.43 1.38 -6.90
N VAL A 76 17.03 0.14 -7.23
CA VAL A 76 15.79 -0.11 -7.97
C VAL A 76 14.55 0.11 -7.10
N GLU A 77 14.60 -0.24 -5.81
CA GLU A 77 13.49 -0.03 -4.87
C GLU A 77 13.18 1.47 -4.69
N ASN A 78 14.21 2.27 -4.41
CA ASN A 78 14.03 3.71 -4.19
C ASN A 78 13.67 4.43 -5.50
N LEU A 79 14.16 3.95 -6.65
CA LEU A 79 13.75 4.48 -7.95
C LEU A 79 12.27 4.17 -8.23
N ALA A 80 11.79 2.96 -7.95
CA ALA A 80 10.40 2.58 -8.12
C ALA A 80 9.47 3.45 -7.25
N GLU A 81 9.81 3.62 -5.97
CA GLU A 81 9.07 4.46 -5.03
C GLU A 81 8.99 5.90 -5.54
N MET A 82 10.13 6.51 -5.89
CA MET A 82 10.18 7.88 -6.39
C MET A 82 9.29 8.07 -7.62
N LEU A 83 9.35 7.16 -8.59
CA LEU A 83 8.52 7.24 -9.79
C LEU A 83 7.02 7.07 -9.48
N LEU A 84 6.65 6.13 -8.61
CA LEU A 84 5.26 5.89 -8.21
C LEU A 84 4.64 7.05 -7.43
N LEU A 85 5.45 7.76 -6.64
CA LEU A 85 5.03 8.96 -5.91
C LEU A 85 4.96 10.21 -6.81
N SER A 86 5.87 10.31 -7.79
CA SER A 86 6.00 11.51 -8.63
C SER A 86 5.05 11.50 -9.85
N LEU A 87 4.56 10.33 -10.26
CA LEU A 87 3.75 10.17 -11.48
C LEU A 87 2.30 9.78 -11.14
N PRO A 88 1.34 10.73 -11.13
CA PRO A 88 -0.04 10.46 -10.69
C PRO A 88 -0.78 9.40 -11.53
N LEU A 89 -0.43 9.27 -12.80
CA LEU A 89 -1.03 8.31 -13.74
C LEU A 89 -0.40 6.92 -13.65
N LEU A 90 0.75 6.76 -12.98
CA LEU A 90 1.44 5.49 -12.85
C LEU A 90 0.77 4.64 -11.77
N LYS A 91 0.22 3.48 -12.16
CA LYS A 91 -0.44 2.56 -11.22
C LYS A 91 0.49 1.47 -10.72
N LYS A 92 1.36 0.98 -11.58
CA LYS A 92 2.29 -0.10 -11.32
C LYS A 92 3.50 0.06 -12.23
N ILE A 93 4.67 -0.35 -11.78
CA ILE A 93 5.90 -0.33 -12.55
C ILE A 93 6.66 -1.63 -12.35
N THR A 94 7.21 -2.17 -13.44
CA THR A 94 8.27 -3.18 -13.40
C THR A 94 9.57 -2.49 -13.81
N LEU A 95 10.57 -2.51 -12.92
CA LEU A 95 11.87 -1.91 -13.17
C LEU A 95 12.94 -2.98 -13.13
N ARG A 96 13.84 -2.94 -14.11
CA ARG A 96 15.02 -3.79 -14.18
C ARG A 96 16.26 -2.92 -14.32
N ILE A 97 17.21 -3.06 -13.39
CA ILE A 97 18.52 -2.43 -13.47
C ILE A 97 19.55 -3.51 -13.70
N GLU A 98 20.26 -3.40 -14.82
CA GLU A 98 21.38 -4.26 -15.17
C GLU A 98 22.72 -3.58 -14.88
N LYS A 99 23.70 -4.41 -14.54
CA LYS A 99 25.09 -4.06 -14.30
C LYS A 99 26.00 -4.92 -15.18
N PRO A 100 26.22 -4.52 -16.45
CA PRO A 100 27.00 -5.30 -17.39
C PRO A 100 28.47 -5.47 -16.99
N TRP A 101 29.02 -4.53 -16.22
CA TRP A 101 30.44 -4.53 -15.80
C TRP A 101 30.64 -4.96 -14.35
N ALA A 102 29.71 -5.76 -13.82
CA ALA A 102 29.82 -6.27 -12.46
C ALA A 102 31.13 -7.06 -12.25
N PRO A 103 31.92 -6.78 -11.19
CA PRO A 103 33.22 -7.41 -10.96
C PRO A 103 33.09 -8.83 -10.39
N VAL A 104 32.49 -9.75 -11.14
CA VAL A 104 32.23 -11.15 -10.72
C VAL A 104 33.45 -12.06 -10.96
N GLY A 105 34.36 -11.67 -11.86
CA GLY A 105 35.55 -12.48 -12.18
C GLY A 105 35.25 -13.76 -12.98
N LEU A 106 34.05 -13.89 -13.55
CA LEU A 106 33.58 -15.04 -14.34
C LEU A 106 32.90 -14.56 -15.64
N PRO A 107 32.87 -15.40 -16.70
CA PRO A 107 32.17 -15.03 -17.94
C PRO A 107 30.66 -15.02 -17.74
N LEU A 108 30.04 -13.85 -17.89
CA LEU A 108 28.59 -13.65 -17.91
C LEU A 108 28.24 -12.43 -18.78
N LYS A 109 26.99 -12.34 -19.24
CA LYS A 109 26.53 -11.20 -20.05
C LYS A 109 26.27 -9.96 -19.19
N THR A 110 25.54 -10.14 -18.10
CA THR A 110 25.12 -9.06 -17.19
C THR A 110 24.57 -9.65 -15.88
N VAL A 111 24.59 -8.87 -14.81
CA VAL A 111 23.81 -9.13 -13.58
C VAL A 111 22.67 -8.12 -13.55
N ALA A 112 21.47 -8.52 -13.14
CA ALA A 112 20.34 -7.61 -13.06
C ALA A 112 19.48 -7.89 -11.83
N VAL A 113 18.87 -6.83 -11.31
CA VAL A 113 17.78 -6.90 -10.35
C VAL A 113 16.53 -6.38 -11.02
N GLU A 114 15.44 -7.13 -10.94
CA GLU A 114 14.12 -6.74 -11.44
C GLU A 114 13.12 -6.80 -10.30
N ILE A 115 12.35 -5.72 -10.13
CA ILE A 115 11.26 -5.64 -9.16
C ILE A 115 9.99 -5.17 -9.84
N THR A 116 8.86 -5.44 -9.19
CA THR A 116 7.56 -4.90 -9.56
C THR A 116 6.90 -4.29 -8.34
N ARG A 117 6.46 -3.04 -8.45
CA ARG A 117 5.78 -2.27 -7.39
C ARG A 117 4.58 -1.56 -7.96
N GLY A 118 3.57 -1.29 -7.13
CA GLY A 118 2.39 -0.56 -7.56
C GLY A 118 1.58 -0.07 -6.39
N TRP A 119 0.55 0.71 -6.71
CA TRP A 119 -0.45 1.13 -5.74
C TRP A 119 -1.46 0.01 -5.52
N HIS A 120 -1.71 -0.29 -4.26
CA HIS A 120 -2.64 -1.30 -3.77
C HIS A 120 -3.79 -0.64 -3.04
N THR A 121 -4.98 -1.25 -3.06
CA THR A 121 -6.13 -0.79 -2.28
C THR A 121 -6.27 -1.63 -1.03
N ALA A 122 -6.28 -0.99 0.14
CA ALA A 122 -6.56 -1.68 1.40
C ALA A 122 -7.71 -1.02 2.15
N TYR A 123 -8.38 -1.83 2.96
CA TYR A 123 -9.46 -1.40 3.83
C TYR A 123 -9.05 -1.70 5.27
N VAL A 124 -9.13 -0.70 6.12
CA VAL A 124 -8.69 -0.79 7.52
C VAL A 124 -9.88 -0.43 8.42
N ALA A 125 -10.23 -1.31 9.35
CA ALA A 125 -11.12 -0.98 10.45
C ALA A 125 -10.33 -0.21 11.51
N PHE A 126 -11.00 0.74 12.17
CA PHE A 126 -10.44 1.44 13.31
C PHE A 126 -11.44 1.44 14.47
N GLY A 127 -10.92 1.37 15.69
CA GLY A 127 -11.72 1.33 16.91
C GLY A 127 -11.02 1.97 18.10
N SER A 128 -11.78 2.58 19.02
CA SER A 128 -11.27 3.09 20.30
C SER A 128 -12.35 3.08 21.38
N ASN A 129 -12.01 2.64 22.59
CA ASN A 129 -12.92 2.66 23.75
C ASN A 129 -12.30 3.21 25.04
N MET A 130 -11.10 3.79 24.99
CA MET A 130 -10.44 4.36 26.17
C MET A 130 -9.99 5.79 25.94
N GLY A 131 -10.07 6.62 26.97
CA GLY A 131 -9.55 7.99 26.96
C GLY A 131 -10.28 8.89 25.97
N ASP A 132 -9.54 9.77 25.29
CA ASP A 132 -10.09 10.64 24.25
C ASP A 132 -10.23 9.88 22.93
N LYS A 133 -11.24 9.01 22.87
CA LYS A 133 -11.50 8.06 21.78
C LYS A 133 -11.46 8.73 20.40
N LYS A 134 -12.14 9.88 20.27
CA LYS A 134 -12.23 10.62 19.01
C LYS A 134 -10.84 11.14 18.61
N LYS A 135 -10.11 11.71 19.56
CA LYS A 135 -8.76 12.22 19.30
C LYS A 135 -7.81 11.12 18.85
N TYR A 136 -7.83 9.94 19.48
CA TYR A 136 -6.98 8.82 19.06
C TYR A 136 -7.27 8.39 17.61
N LEU A 137 -8.55 8.30 17.23
CA LEU A 137 -8.94 7.98 15.86
C LEU A 137 -8.54 9.07 14.86
N ASP A 138 -8.81 10.33 15.19
CA ASP A 138 -8.44 11.48 14.34
C ASP A 138 -6.93 11.56 14.13
N ASP A 139 -6.14 11.40 15.20
CA ASP A 139 -4.67 11.42 15.15
C ASP A 139 -4.13 10.25 14.33
N ALA A 140 -4.73 9.06 14.44
CA ALA A 140 -4.32 7.89 13.65
C ALA A 140 -4.59 8.09 12.16
N ILE A 141 -5.77 8.60 11.81
CA ILE A 141 -6.13 8.92 10.42
C ILE A 141 -5.21 10.00 9.87
N GLN A 142 -4.89 11.02 10.67
CA GLN A 142 -3.94 12.05 10.27
C GLN A 142 -2.51 11.47 10.10
N GLY A 143 -2.08 10.60 11.00
CA GLY A 143 -0.80 9.90 10.89
C GLY A 143 -0.69 9.07 9.60
N LEU A 144 -1.77 8.42 9.17
CA LEU A 144 -1.83 7.75 7.87
C LEU A 144 -1.72 8.73 6.69
N ARG A 145 -2.34 9.91 6.79
CA ARG A 145 -2.27 10.95 5.74
C ARG A 145 -0.89 11.60 5.63
N ASP A 146 -0.13 11.60 6.71
CA ASP A 146 1.22 12.18 6.75
C ASP A 146 2.28 11.23 6.16
N MET A 147 1.95 9.96 5.93
CA MET A 147 2.82 8.97 5.27
C MET A 147 2.70 9.10 3.74
N LYS A 148 3.80 9.42 3.06
CA LYS A 148 3.84 9.61 1.58
C LYS A 148 3.38 8.37 0.81
N GLU A 149 3.58 7.18 1.38
CA GLU A 149 3.27 5.89 0.79
C GLU A 149 1.78 5.54 0.88
N ILE A 150 1.00 6.30 1.64
CA ILE A 150 -0.42 6.04 1.91
C ILE A 150 -1.27 7.26 1.49
N VAL A 151 -2.36 6.99 0.79
CA VAL A 151 -3.38 7.96 0.44
C VAL A 151 -4.71 7.49 1.04
N VAL A 152 -5.21 8.21 2.05
CA VAL A 152 -6.53 7.97 2.62
C VAL A 152 -7.59 8.51 1.65
N GLU A 153 -8.30 7.61 0.97
CA GLU A 153 -9.28 7.98 -0.06
C GLU A 153 -10.68 8.18 0.49
N LYS A 154 -11.07 7.41 1.50
CA LYS A 154 -12.37 7.50 2.18
C LYS A 154 -12.23 7.11 3.65
N VAL A 155 -13.04 7.73 4.49
CA VAL A 155 -13.23 7.40 5.90
C VAL A 155 -14.73 7.38 6.15
N SER A 156 -15.24 6.36 6.83
CA SER A 156 -16.65 6.31 7.23
C SER A 156 -16.97 7.35 8.30
N GLU A 157 -18.25 7.57 8.57
CA GLU A 157 -18.67 8.19 9.82
C GLU A 157 -18.25 7.34 11.04
N TYR A 158 -18.14 7.97 12.20
CA TYR A 158 -17.86 7.27 13.45
C TYR A 158 -19.15 6.64 13.98
N LEU A 159 -19.14 5.32 14.04
CA LEU A 159 -20.22 4.54 14.62
C LEU A 159 -19.99 4.39 16.13
N VAL A 160 -20.94 4.88 16.91
CA VAL A 160 -20.98 4.65 18.36
C VAL A 160 -21.64 3.30 18.61
N THR A 161 -20.97 2.42 19.35
CA THR A 161 -21.52 1.10 19.72
C THR A 161 -21.34 0.81 21.20
N GLU A 162 -22.28 0.07 21.79
CA GLU A 162 -22.12 -0.48 23.14
C GLU A 162 -20.93 -1.47 23.19
N PRO A 163 -20.21 -1.57 24.32
CA PRO A 163 -19.09 -2.50 24.46
C PRO A 163 -19.54 -3.96 24.36
N TYR A 164 -18.70 -4.80 23.75
CA TYR A 164 -18.96 -6.24 23.65
C TYR A 164 -18.44 -6.98 24.91
N GLY A 165 -19.32 -7.64 25.66
CA GLY A 165 -18.98 -8.48 26.83
C GLY A 165 -19.51 -7.96 28.19
N ASP A 166 -19.41 -8.79 29.25
CA ASP A 166 -19.97 -8.54 30.59
C ASP A 166 -19.13 -7.58 31.49
N VAL A 167 -18.44 -6.60 30.89
CA VAL A 167 -17.57 -5.66 31.64
C VAL A 167 -18.05 -4.23 31.43
N GLU A 168 -18.20 -3.46 32.51
CA GLU A 168 -18.51 -2.02 32.46
C GLU A 168 -17.39 -1.28 31.70
N GLN A 169 -17.71 -0.78 30.50
CA GLN A 169 -16.80 -0.06 29.62
C GLN A 169 -17.53 1.11 28.96
N ASP A 170 -16.78 2.15 28.60
CA ASP A 170 -17.32 3.26 27.80
C ASP A 170 -17.68 2.78 26.38
N GLU A 171 -18.59 3.49 25.72
CA GLU A 171 -18.98 3.21 24.32
C GLU A 171 -17.76 3.15 23.39
N PHE A 172 -17.77 2.24 22.42
CA PHE A 172 -16.76 2.21 21.37
C PHE A 172 -17.07 3.23 20.28
N LEU A 173 -16.03 3.90 19.78
CA LEU A 173 -16.07 4.55 18.47
C LEU A 173 -15.42 3.61 17.47
N ASN A 174 -16.17 3.20 16.44
CA ASN A 174 -15.71 2.32 15.38
C ASN A 174 -15.88 2.98 14.01
N GLY A 175 -15.08 2.56 13.04
CA GLY A 175 -15.25 2.95 11.65
C GLY A 175 -14.34 2.16 10.72
N ALA A 176 -14.36 2.52 9.45
CA ALA A 176 -13.51 1.94 8.44
C ALA A 176 -13.00 3.02 7.48
N LEU A 177 -11.81 2.80 6.94
CA LEU A 177 -11.21 3.67 5.93
C LEU A 177 -10.71 2.86 4.73
N ARG A 178 -10.77 3.48 3.56
CA ARG A 178 -10.18 2.98 2.32
C ARG A 178 -8.90 3.76 2.06
N VAL A 179 -7.79 3.04 1.95
CA VAL A 179 -6.49 3.59 1.59
C VAL A 179 -6.01 3.03 0.27
N ARG A 180 -5.22 3.84 -0.41
CA ARG A 180 -4.35 3.39 -1.48
C ARG A 180 -2.90 3.47 -0.97
N THR A 181 -2.14 2.39 -1.07
CA THR A 181 -0.81 2.29 -0.44
C THR A 181 0.24 1.70 -1.39
N LEU A 182 1.51 2.09 -1.22
CA LEU A 182 2.67 1.44 -1.86
C LEU A 182 3.30 0.32 -1.02
N LEU A 183 2.88 0.23 0.25
CA LEU A 183 3.40 -0.73 1.23
C LEU A 183 2.82 -2.12 1.00
N SER A 184 3.60 -3.17 1.22
CA SER A 184 3.11 -4.55 1.30
C SER A 184 2.09 -4.71 2.44
N PRO A 185 1.31 -5.81 2.48
CA PRO A 185 0.39 -6.09 3.59
C PRO A 185 1.09 -6.06 4.97
N GLU A 186 2.29 -6.63 5.06
CA GLU A 186 3.11 -6.67 6.28
C GLU A 186 3.65 -5.28 6.64
N GLU A 187 4.16 -4.54 5.66
CA GLU A 187 4.65 -3.17 5.88
C GLU A 187 3.51 -2.22 6.32
N LEU A 188 2.31 -2.40 5.76
CA LEU A 188 1.11 -1.68 6.20
C LEU A 188 0.78 -2.03 7.64
N LEU A 189 0.76 -3.32 7.99
CA LEU A 189 0.50 -3.79 9.36
C LEU A 189 1.50 -3.16 10.36
N ASP A 190 2.79 -3.12 10.01
CA ASP A 190 3.81 -2.46 10.82
C ASP A 190 3.53 -0.97 11.03
N ARG A 191 3.08 -0.24 10.00
CA ARG A 191 2.69 1.17 10.13
C ARG A 191 1.48 1.36 11.03
N LEU A 192 0.49 0.46 10.95
CA LEU A 192 -0.66 0.48 11.85
C LEU A 192 -0.22 0.26 13.31
N HIS A 193 0.66 -0.72 13.56
CA HIS A 193 1.21 -0.97 14.89
C HIS A 193 1.99 0.24 15.46
N VAL A 194 2.71 0.98 14.62
CA VAL A 194 3.40 2.21 15.06
C VAL A 194 2.38 3.27 15.54
N LEU A 195 1.27 3.45 14.82
CA LEU A 195 0.22 4.40 15.22
C LEU A 195 -0.48 3.95 16.51
N GLU A 196 -0.75 2.65 16.64
CA GLU A 196 -1.26 2.07 17.88
C GLU A 196 -0.35 2.32 19.09
N GLN A 197 0.96 2.12 18.92
CA GLN A 197 1.94 2.37 19.97
C GLN A 197 2.01 3.86 20.36
N ALA A 198 1.92 4.76 19.38
CA ALA A 198 1.88 6.21 19.61
C ALA A 198 0.62 6.65 20.39
N ALA A 199 -0.47 5.88 20.30
CA ALA A 199 -1.69 6.07 21.06
C ALA A 199 -1.65 5.41 22.47
N ASP A 200 -0.47 5.10 23.01
CA ASP A 200 -0.28 4.45 24.31
C ASP A 200 -1.04 3.12 24.47
N ARG A 201 -1.07 2.29 23.42
CA ARG A 201 -1.75 0.99 23.48
C ARG A 201 -1.16 0.10 24.57
N LYS A 202 -1.93 -0.12 25.65
CA LYS A 202 -1.61 -1.04 26.75
C LYS A 202 -2.37 -2.34 26.59
N ARG A 203 -1.69 -3.42 26.16
CA ARG A 203 -2.29 -4.75 26.03
C ARG A 203 -2.37 -5.45 27.40
N ILE A 204 -3.30 -5.02 28.24
CA ILE A 204 -3.45 -5.54 29.62
C ILE A 204 -4.28 -6.84 29.66
N ILE A 205 -5.30 -6.97 28.79
CA ILE A 205 -6.19 -8.14 28.70
C ILE A 205 -6.44 -8.49 27.23
N HIS A 206 -6.45 -9.78 26.88
CA HIS A 206 -6.86 -10.25 25.55
C HIS A 206 -8.36 -9.94 25.35
N TRP A 207 -8.72 -9.16 24.32
CA TRP A 207 -10.05 -8.52 24.14
C TRP A 207 -10.44 -7.44 25.17
N GLY A 208 -9.46 -6.94 25.94
CA GLY A 208 -9.69 -5.82 26.85
C GLY A 208 -9.73 -4.46 26.14
N PRO A 209 -10.05 -3.39 26.90
CA PRO A 209 -10.07 -2.02 26.42
C PRO A 209 -8.75 -1.60 25.73
N ARG A 210 -8.86 -0.82 24.65
CA ARG A 210 -7.73 -0.30 23.86
C ARG A 210 -7.95 1.18 23.54
N THR A 211 -6.87 1.94 23.61
CA THR A 211 -6.84 3.36 23.19
C THR A 211 -7.00 3.50 21.68
N LEU A 212 -6.45 2.59 20.90
CA LEU A 212 -6.58 2.51 19.45
C LEU A 212 -6.39 1.05 19.00
N ASP A 213 -7.21 0.63 18.03
CA ASP A 213 -7.10 -0.64 17.33
C ASP A 213 -7.25 -0.38 15.84
N LEU A 214 -6.33 -0.91 15.03
CA LEU A 214 -6.31 -0.76 13.58
C LEU A 214 -6.13 -2.14 12.93
N ASP A 215 -7.15 -2.61 12.22
CA ASP A 215 -7.17 -3.95 11.62
C ASP A 215 -7.28 -3.88 10.09
N ILE A 216 -6.39 -4.56 9.37
CA ILE A 216 -6.50 -4.72 7.91
C ILE A 216 -7.65 -5.69 7.61
N LEU A 217 -8.71 -5.20 6.98
CA LEU A 217 -9.88 -5.98 6.57
C LEU A 217 -9.70 -6.63 5.21
N PHE A 218 -9.18 -5.88 4.24
CA PHE A 218 -8.94 -6.32 2.87
C PHE A 218 -7.66 -5.68 2.33
N TYR A 219 -6.98 -6.39 1.44
CA TYR A 219 -5.85 -5.90 0.67
C TYR A 219 -5.99 -6.44 -0.75
N ASP A 220 -6.28 -5.55 -1.70
CA ASP A 220 -6.74 -5.87 -3.05
C ASP A 220 -7.79 -7.00 -3.05
N ASN A 221 -7.50 -8.10 -3.76
CA ASN A 221 -8.29 -9.34 -3.75
C ASN A 221 -7.47 -10.50 -3.12
N GLU A 222 -6.47 -10.18 -2.30
CA GLU A 222 -5.59 -11.19 -1.73
C GLU A 222 -6.28 -12.00 -0.66
N ILE A 223 -5.84 -13.26 -0.53
CA ILE A 223 -6.16 -14.15 0.58
C ILE A 223 -4.84 -14.50 1.24
N ILE A 224 -4.58 -13.90 2.41
CA ILE A 224 -3.36 -14.04 3.19
C ILE A 224 -3.71 -14.83 4.45
N ASP A 225 -2.95 -15.88 4.72
CA ASP A 225 -3.09 -16.73 5.89
C ASP A 225 -1.71 -17.02 6.47
N THR A 226 -1.24 -16.10 7.32
CA THR A 226 0.05 -16.20 8.01
C THR A 226 -0.16 -16.18 9.52
N VAL A 227 0.91 -16.41 10.29
CA VAL A 227 0.85 -16.35 11.76
C VAL A 227 0.53 -14.94 12.26
N GLU A 228 0.92 -13.91 11.52
CA GLU A 228 0.85 -12.51 11.95
C GLU A 228 -0.31 -11.73 11.30
N LEU A 229 -0.76 -12.16 10.11
CA LEU A 229 -1.75 -11.46 9.31
C LEU A 229 -2.70 -12.42 8.60
N HIS A 230 -4.00 -12.15 8.73
CA HIS A 230 -5.06 -12.78 7.96
C HIS A 230 -5.84 -11.74 7.16
N VAL A 231 -5.93 -11.93 5.85
CA VAL A 231 -6.72 -11.08 4.94
C VAL A 231 -7.54 -11.99 4.02
N PRO A 232 -8.85 -11.78 3.84
CA PRO A 232 -9.69 -10.86 4.62
C PRO A 232 -9.69 -11.17 6.11
N HIS A 233 -9.95 -10.17 6.94
CA HIS A 233 -9.95 -10.35 8.40
C HIS A 233 -10.96 -11.44 8.83
N ILE A 234 -10.49 -12.45 9.57
CA ILE A 234 -11.17 -13.74 9.83
C ILE A 234 -12.57 -13.70 10.43
N ASP A 235 -12.92 -12.60 11.10
CA ASP A 235 -14.17 -12.48 11.86
C ASP A 235 -14.95 -11.21 11.47
N MET A 236 -14.62 -10.62 10.32
CA MET A 236 -15.25 -9.35 9.92
C MET A 236 -16.74 -9.51 9.59
N GLU A 237 -17.16 -10.66 9.07
CA GLU A 237 -18.53 -10.93 8.65
C GLU A 237 -19.51 -11.07 9.82
N ASN A 238 -19.00 -11.27 11.04
CA ASN A 238 -19.80 -11.41 12.26
C ASN A 238 -19.90 -10.10 13.05
N ARG A 239 -19.29 -9.01 12.57
CA ARG A 239 -19.17 -7.73 13.29
C ARG A 239 -19.95 -6.64 12.59
N ASP A 240 -21.09 -6.25 13.15
CA ASP A 240 -21.93 -5.19 12.58
C ASP A 240 -21.21 -3.84 12.58
N PHE A 241 -20.40 -3.56 13.60
CA PHE A 241 -19.56 -2.37 13.73
C PHE A 241 -18.39 -2.31 12.74
N VAL A 242 -18.11 -3.40 12.02
CA VAL A 242 -17.19 -3.42 10.87
C VAL A 242 -17.98 -3.31 9.56
N LEU A 243 -19.04 -4.12 9.42
CA LEU A 243 -19.83 -4.17 8.18
C LEU A 243 -20.58 -2.88 7.89
N LYS A 244 -21.15 -2.20 8.89
CA LYS A 244 -21.87 -0.92 8.71
C LYS A 244 -20.94 0.17 8.12
N PRO A 245 -19.76 0.47 8.73
CA PRO A 245 -18.76 1.36 8.11
C PRO A 245 -18.30 0.93 6.72
N MET A 246 -18.08 -0.38 6.51
CA MET A 246 -17.67 -0.90 5.21
C MET A 246 -18.72 -0.70 4.12
N VAL A 247 -20.01 -0.86 4.45
CA VAL A 247 -21.12 -0.58 3.53
C VAL A 247 -21.18 0.91 3.15
N GLU A 248 -20.84 1.82 4.07
CA GLU A 248 -20.78 3.24 3.77
C GLU A 248 -19.71 3.58 2.72
N ILE A 249 -18.50 3.04 2.88
CA ILE A 249 -17.36 3.41 2.02
C ILE A 249 -17.25 2.56 0.75
N ALA A 250 -17.71 1.30 0.79
CA ALA A 250 -17.57 0.31 -0.27
C ALA A 250 -18.68 -0.77 -0.25
N PRO A 251 -19.95 -0.40 -0.50
CA PRO A 251 -21.11 -1.29 -0.39
C PRO A 251 -21.03 -2.52 -1.32
N TYR A 252 -20.42 -2.34 -2.48
CA TYR A 252 -20.31 -3.35 -3.53
C TYR A 252 -18.98 -4.12 -3.53
N LEU A 253 -18.07 -3.83 -2.58
CA LEU A 253 -16.85 -4.62 -2.44
C LEU A 253 -17.25 -6.07 -2.13
N ARG A 254 -16.69 -7.00 -2.89
CA ARG A 254 -17.01 -8.42 -2.79
C ARG A 254 -15.93 -9.12 -1.97
N HIS A 255 -16.36 -9.84 -0.94
CA HIS A 255 -15.45 -10.66 -0.15
C HIS A 255 -14.88 -11.80 -1.03
N PRO A 256 -13.55 -11.97 -1.15
CA PRO A 256 -12.95 -12.91 -2.10
C PRO A 256 -13.26 -14.38 -1.77
N VAL A 257 -13.42 -14.72 -0.48
CA VAL A 257 -13.82 -16.07 -0.03
C VAL A 257 -15.34 -16.29 -0.06
N LEU A 258 -16.12 -15.45 0.63
CA LEU A 258 -17.57 -15.63 0.77
C LEU A 258 -18.35 -15.27 -0.51
N ASN A 259 -17.73 -14.55 -1.44
CA ASN A 259 -18.30 -14.10 -2.71
C ASN A 259 -19.59 -13.26 -2.55
N LEU A 260 -19.79 -12.64 -1.39
CA LEU A 260 -20.89 -11.72 -1.08
C LEU A 260 -20.37 -10.28 -1.03
N THR A 261 -21.20 -9.32 -1.42
CA THR A 261 -20.88 -7.89 -1.23
C THR A 261 -20.97 -7.49 0.24
N MET A 262 -20.36 -6.37 0.63
CA MET A 262 -20.49 -5.83 1.99
C MET A 262 -21.96 -5.62 2.38
N GLU A 263 -22.80 -5.12 1.46
CA GLU A 263 -24.25 -5.01 1.70
C GLU A 263 -24.93 -6.36 1.94
N GLN A 264 -24.55 -7.39 1.19
CA GLN A 264 -25.11 -8.73 1.35
C GLN A 264 -24.66 -9.36 2.68
N LEU A 265 -23.40 -9.17 3.07
CA LEU A 265 -22.89 -9.61 4.37
C LEU A 265 -23.64 -8.94 5.52
N LEU A 266 -23.84 -7.62 5.46
CA LEU A 266 -24.58 -6.89 6.48
C LEU A 266 -26.04 -7.38 6.58
N LYS A 267 -26.73 -7.53 5.45
CA LYS A 267 -28.11 -8.06 5.43
C LYS A 267 -28.18 -9.47 6.03
N LYS A 268 -27.20 -10.32 5.72
CA LYS A 268 -27.10 -11.68 6.26
C LYS A 268 -26.92 -11.65 7.78
N LEU A 269 -26.05 -10.78 8.30
CA LEU A 269 -25.81 -10.62 9.74
C LEU A 269 -27.08 -10.13 10.47
N GLU A 270 -27.84 -9.22 9.86
CA GLU A 270 -29.11 -8.70 10.41
C GLU A 270 -30.28 -9.69 10.29
N GLY A 271 -30.07 -10.90 9.77
CA GLY A 271 -31.11 -11.90 9.57
C GLY A 271 -32.13 -11.54 8.48
N LYS A 272 -31.79 -10.60 7.58
CA LYS A 272 -32.65 -10.19 6.46
C LYS A 272 -32.44 -11.13 5.28
N THR A 273 -33.54 -11.50 4.60
CA THR A 273 -33.50 -12.35 3.40
C THR A 273 -32.62 -11.71 2.32
N LEU A 274 -31.62 -12.46 1.83
CA LEU A 274 -30.84 -12.06 0.67
C LEU A 274 -31.74 -12.13 -0.57
N ALA A 275 -31.94 -11.01 -1.26
CA ALA A 275 -32.61 -11.02 -2.56
C ALA A 275 -31.71 -11.79 -3.54
N VAL A 276 -32.27 -12.87 -4.11
CA VAL A 276 -31.65 -13.71 -5.15
C VAL A 276 -31.63 -12.97 -6.48
#